data_AF-G0NFZ6-F1
#
_entry.id   AF-G0NFZ6-F1
#
_cell.length_a   1.000
_cell.length_b   1.000
_cell.length_c   1.000
_cell.angle_alpha   90.00
_cell.angle_beta   90.00
_cell.angle_gamma   90.00
#
_symmetry.space_group_name_H-M   'P 1'
#
loop_
_entity.id
_entity.type
_entity.pdbx_description
1 polymer ?
#
loop_
_entity_poly.entity_id
_entity_poly.type
_entity_poly.pdbx_seq_one_letter_code
_entity_poly.pdbx_strand_id
1 'polypeptide(L)'
;MYELSNDEMQAVRDSWKRAKEREIGKHILQALIERKPQFKDYFGIHVDEKNDDVFSCREFMLQSHRIQNFLDTAVSSLGFCPIGNIHQMAYRIGQIHFYRGVNFGADNWLTFKKVTVEIVTSDGGSSSSSTIDLKSIPSLFPSSSNTVVIVGWEKFMSSVIREMKRGFLDEARRNCHDEETRF
;
A
#
# COMPACT_ATOMS: atom_id res chain seq x y z
N MET A 1 6.37 -18.01 7.85
CA MET A 1 6.24 -16.82 6.98
C MET A 1 7.65 -16.34 6.70
N TYR A 2 8.05 -16.23 5.43
CA TYR A 2 9.46 -16.05 5.07
C TYR A 2 9.91 -14.60 5.28
N GLU A 3 11.00 -14.43 6.02
CA GLU A 3 11.72 -13.16 6.16
C GLU A 3 12.30 -12.73 4.80
N LEU A 4 12.46 -11.42 4.58
CA LEU A 4 13.09 -10.92 3.35
C LEU A 4 14.58 -11.28 3.38
N SER A 5 15.09 -11.84 2.28
CA SER A 5 16.54 -12.01 2.11
C SER A 5 17.23 -10.66 1.86
N ASN A 6 18.55 -10.61 1.99
CA ASN A 6 19.33 -9.42 1.66
C ASN A 6 19.12 -8.98 0.20
N ASP A 7 19.07 -9.94 -0.73
CA ASP A 7 18.84 -9.67 -2.15
C ASP A 7 17.43 -9.11 -2.39
N GLU A 8 16.42 -9.64 -1.71
CA GLU A 8 15.05 -9.12 -1.78
C GLU A 8 14.94 -7.71 -1.19
N MET A 9 15.57 -7.46 -0.04
CA MET A 9 15.61 -6.11 0.56
C MET A 9 16.28 -5.10 -0.36
N GLN A 10 17.40 -5.48 -0.97
CA GLN A 10 18.11 -4.61 -1.92
C GLN A 10 17.27 -4.36 -3.18
N ALA A 11 16.63 -5.39 -3.73
CA ALA A 11 15.74 -5.26 -4.88
C ALA A 11 14.53 -4.34 -4.62
N VAL A 12 13.91 -4.44 -3.44
CA VAL A 12 12.82 -3.54 -3.00
C VAL A 12 13.32 -2.09 -2.93
N ARG A 13 14.50 -1.86 -2.35
CA ARG A 13 15.08 -0.51 -2.24
C ARG A 13 15.41 0.09 -3.61
N ASP A 14 16.02 -0.69 -4.50
CA ASP A 14 16.42 -0.19 -5.82
C ASP A 14 15.22 0.10 -6.71
N SER A 15 14.19 -0.74 -6.69
CA SER A 15 12.94 -0.48 -7.40
C SER A 15 12.19 0.72 -6.82
N TRP A 16 12.13 0.87 -5.49
CA TRP A 16 11.55 2.07 -4.87
C TRP A 16 12.27 3.36 -5.29
N LYS A 17 13.61 3.35 -5.31
CA LYS A 17 14.42 4.50 -5.75
C LYS A 17 14.05 4.95 -7.16
N ARG A 18 13.71 4.02 -8.06
CA ARG A 18 13.26 4.35 -9.43
C ARG A 18 11.81 4.83 -9.46
N ALA A 19 10.93 4.20 -8.68
CA ALA A 19 9.50 4.49 -8.70
C ALA A 19 9.15 5.83 -8.05
N LYS A 20 9.77 6.17 -6.91
CA LYS A 20 9.37 7.30 -6.06
C LYS A 20 9.51 8.68 -6.71
N GLU A 21 10.39 8.81 -7.69
CA GLU A 21 10.61 10.05 -8.46
C GLU A 21 9.43 10.39 -9.39
N ARG A 22 8.46 9.49 -9.55
CA ARG A 22 7.33 9.63 -10.48
C ARG A 22 5.99 9.86 -9.78
N GLU A 23 6.01 10.61 -8.67
CA GLU A 23 4.82 10.88 -7.85
C GLU A 23 4.02 9.60 -7.51
N ILE A 24 4.73 8.52 -7.21
CA ILE A 24 4.18 7.15 -7.15
C ILE A 24 2.98 7.03 -6.20
N GLY A 25 2.94 7.83 -5.12
CA GLY A 25 1.80 7.87 -4.22
C GLY A 25 0.49 8.24 -4.90
N LYS A 26 0.53 9.14 -5.90
CA LYS A 26 -0.66 9.55 -6.68
C LYS A 26 -1.14 8.39 -7.55
N HIS A 27 -0.23 7.73 -8.25
CA HIS A 27 -0.57 6.58 -9.10
C HIS A 27 -1.13 5.41 -8.28
N ILE A 28 -0.57 5.14 -7.10
CA ILE A 28 -1.11 4.13 -6.17
C ILE A 28 -2.54 4.49 -5.76
N LEU A 29 -2.76 5.73 -5.31
CA LEU A 29 -4.08 6.14 -4.82
C LEU A 29 -5.12 6.20 -5.94
N GLN A 30 -4.75 6.69 -7.13
CA GLN A 30 -5.61 6.69 -8.31
C GLN A 30 -6.01 5.26 -8.69
N ALA A 31 -5.05 4.36 -8.88
CA ALA A 31 -5.33 2.97 -9.25
C ALA A 31 -6.18 2.24 -8.20
N LEU A 32 -6.00 2.59 -6.92
CA LEU A 32 -6.80 2.06 -5.83
C LEU A 32 -8.27 2.49 -5.93
N ILE A 33 -8.51 3.77 -6.22
CA ILE A 33 -9.84 4.35 -6.43
C ILE A 33 -10.49 3.77 -7.70
N GLU A 34 -9.75 3.64 -8.79
CA GLU A 34 -10.26 3.06 -10.04
C GLU A 34 -10.71 1.61 -9.86
N ARG A 35 -9.97 0.80 -9.09
CA ARG A 35 -10.34 -0.60 -8.80
C ARG A 35 -11.47 -0.71 -7.79
N LYS A 36 -11.53 0.20 -6.82
CA LYS A 36 -12.54 0.20 -5.77
C LYS A 36 -12.90 1.64 -5.39
N PRO A 37 -13.93 2.23 -6.05
CA PRO A 37 -14.30 3.63 -5.87
C PRO A 37 -14.60 4.03 -4.41
N GLN A 38 -15.03 3.09 -3.58
CA GLN A 38 -15.27 3.28 -2.14
C GLN A 38 -14.04 3.80 -1.37
N PHE A 39 -12.82 3.63 -1.91
CA PHE A 39 -11.65 4.27 -1.31
C PHE A 39 -11.73 5.80 -1.31
N LYS A 40 -12.50 6.43 -2.22
CA LYS A 40 -12.76 7.87 -2.17
C LYS A 40 -13.36 8.26 -0.81
N ASP A 41 -14.39 7.53 -0.39
CA ASP A 41 -15.07 7.77 0.89
C ASP A 41 -14.14 7.52 2.08
N TYR A 42 -13.38 6.42 2.05
CA TYR A 42 -12.43 6.09 3.12
C TYR A 42 -11.33 7.13 3.30
N PHE A 43 -10.90 7.77 2.22
CA PHE A 43 -9.88 8.82 2.26
C PHE A 43 -10.45 10.23 2.41
N GLY A 44 -11.78 10.38 2.41
CA GLY A 44 -12.48 11.67 2.45
C GLY A 44 -12.28 12.50 1.18
N ILE A 45 -12.07 11.85 0.04
CA ILE A 45 -11.79 12.49 -1.24
C ILE A 45 -13.11 12.87 -1.88
N HIS A 46 -13.44 14.16 -1.82
CA HIS A 46 -14.62 14.73 -2.43
C HIS A 46 -14.19 15.50 -3.67
N VAL A 47 -14.47 14.93 -4.84
CA VAL A 47 -14.25 15.57 -6.13
C VAL A 47 -15.58 16.20 -6.54
N ASP A 48 -15.56 17.48 -6.89
CA ASP A 48 -16.77 18.17 -7.37
C ASP A 48 -17.23 17.52 -8.67
N GLU A 49 -18.53 17.25 -8.83
CA GLU A 49 -19.10 16.58 -10.01
C GLU A 49 -18.78 17.32 -11.32
N LYS A 50 -18.46 18.61 -11.22
CA LYS A 50 -18.11 19.48 -12.35
C LYS A 50 -16.63 19.46 -12.71
N ASN A 51 -15.76 18.94 -11.85
CA ASN A 51 -14.32 18.93 -12.05
C ASN A 51 -13.77 17.54 -11.72
N ASP A 52 -13.79 16.64 -12.71
CA ASP A 52 -13.37 15.24 -12.57
C ASP A 52 -11.84 15.07 -12.38
N ASP A 53 -11.09 16.18 -12.32
CA ASP A 53 -9.66 16.14 -12.06
C ASP A 53 -9.35 15.88 -10.58
N VAL A 54 -9.22 14.59 -10.24
CA VAL A 54 -8.83 14.13 -8.91
C VAL A 54 -7.46 14.69 -8.45
N PHE A 55 -6.58 15.08 -9.38
CA PHE A 55 -5.27 15.65 -9.04
C PHE A 55 -5.36 17.08 -8.51
N SER A 56 -6.48 17.77 -8.75
CA SER A 56 -6.76 19.07 -8.16
C SER A 56 -7.34 18.97 -6.74
N CYS A 57 -7.78 17.78 -6.31
CA CYS A 57 -8.37 17.55 -5.00
C CYS A 57 -7.30 17.56 -3.89
N ARG A 58 -7.45 18.47 -2.92
CA ARG A 58 -6.52 18.62 -1.79
C ARG A 58 -6.41 17.34 -0.97
N GLU A 59 -7.53 16.69 -0.70
CA GLU A 59 -7.58 15.45 0.08
C GLU A 59 -6.89 14.32 -0.66
N PHE A 60 -7.08 14.19 -1.97
CA PHE A 60 -6.35 13.23 -2.80
C PHE A 60 -4.84 13.44 -2.67
N MET A 61 -4.39 14.68 -2.87
CA MET A 61 -2.97 15.05 -2.79
C MET A 61 -2.37 14.76 -1.40
N LEU A 62 -3.09 15.09 -0.33
CA LEU A 62 -2.64 14.82 1.03
C LEU A 62 -2.48 13.33 1.29
N GLN A 63 -3.45 12.51 0.85
CA GLN A 63 -3.46 11.08 1.10
C GLN A 63 -2.42 10.35 0.24
N SER A 64 -2.21 10.79 -1.02
CA SER A 64 -1.13 10.27 -1.87
C SER A 64 0.24 10.54 -1.26
N HIS A 65 0.46 11.72 -0.68
CA HIS A 65 1.70 12.05 0.02
C HIS A 65 1.90 11.18 1.26
N ARG A 66 0.84 10.90 2.04
CA ARG A 66 0.93 10.03 3.22
C ARG A 66 1.32 8.60 2.85
N ILE A 67 0.74 8.05 1.79
CA ILE A 67 1.10 6.72 1.27
C ILE A 67 2.58 6.70 0.87
N GLN A 68 3.02 7.69 0.08
CA GLN A 68 4.40 7.76 -0.37
C GLN A 68 5.39 7.94 0.78
N ASN A 69 5.11 8.82 1.75
CA ASN A 69 5.99 9.06 2.89
C ASN A 69 6.12 7.83 3.80
N PHE A 70 5.02 7.10 4.00
CA PHE A 70 5.06 5.82 4.73
C PHE A 70 5.98 4.82 4.02
N LEU A 71 5.78 4.61 2.71
CA LEU A 71 6.60 3.68 1.93
C LEU A 71 8.07 4.13 1.87
N ASP A 72 8.34 5.43 1.71
CA ASP A 72 9.70 5.96 1.68
C ASP A 72 10.43 5.72 3.01
N THR A 73 9.77 5.98 4.14
CA THR A 73 10.32 5.71 5.47
C THR A 73 10.56 4.22 5.68
N ALA A 74 9.56 3.38 5.35
CA ALA A 74 9.62 1.95 5.59
C ALA A 74 10.69 1.27 4.72
N VAL A 75 10.72 1.58 3.42
CA VAL A 75 11.69 1.00 2.47
C VAL A 75 13.11 1.51 2.74
N SER A 76 13.28 2.79 3.06
CA SER A 76 14.61 3.34 3.38
C SER A 76 15.20 2.75 4.67
N SER A 77 14.37 2.18 5.54
CA SER A 77 14.81 1.51 6.77
C SER A 77 15.24 0.04 6.56
N LEU A 78 14.87 -0.58 5.43
CA LEU A 78 15.21 -1.98 5.14
C LEU A 78 16.73 -2.18 5.07
N GLY A 79 17.23 -3.15 5.83
CA GLY A 79 18.66 -3.49 5.87
C GLY A 79 19.53 -2.54 6.70
N PHE A 80 18.99 -1.44 7.24
CA PHE A 80 19.74 -0.51 8.12
C PHE A 80 19.23 -0.49 9.55
N CYS A 81 17.95 -0.80 9.75
CA CYS A 81 17.33 -0.93 11.05
C CYS A 81 16.69 -2.32 11.17
N PRO A 82 16.50 -2.85 12.40
CA PRO A 82 15.72 -4.06 12.60
C PRO A 82 14.34 -3.91 11.97
N ILE A 83 13.89 -4.94 11.24
CA ILE A 83 12.57 -4.96 10.59
C ILE A 83 11.42 -4.73 11.59
N GLY A 84 11.65 -5.03 12.86
CA GLY A 84 10.76 -4.72 13.98
C GLY A 84 10.33 -3.26 14.06
N ASN A 85 11.18 -2.30 13.64
CA ASN A 85 10.81 -0.88 13.63
C ASN A 85 9.72 -0.59 12.58
N ILE A 86 9.83 -1.21 11.40
CA ILE A 86 8.81 -1.11 10.34
C ILE A 86 7.53 -1.79 10.81
N HIS A 87 7.64 -2.95 11.46
CA HIS A 87 6.50 -3.66 12.02
C HIS A 87 5.77 -2.82 13.07
N GLN A 88 6.50 -2.16 13.97
CA GLN A 88 5.90 -1.29 14.98
C GLN A 88 5.18 -0.10 14.34
N MET A 89 5.80 0.55 13.35
CA MET A 89 5.16 1.65 12.61
C MET A 89 3.87 1.19 11.93
N ALA A 90 3.90 0.07 11.21
CA ALA A 90 2.73 -0.53 10.56
C ALA A 90 1.65 -0.89 11.60
N TYR A 91 2.03 -1.48 12.73
CA TYR A 91 1.13 -1.77 13.83
C TYR A 91 0.43 -0.51 14.36
N ARG A 92 1.17 0.59 14.61
CA ARG A 92 0.57 1.87 15.05
C ARG A 92 -0.40 2.45 14.03
N ILE A 93 -0.08 2.36 12.74
CA ILE A 93 -1.00 2.78 11.69
C ILE A 93 -2.29 1.96 11.74
N GLY A 94 -2.20 0.64 11.97
CA GLY A 94 -3.35 -0.23 12.20
C GLY A 94 -4.27 0.25 13.33
N GLN A 95 -3.70 0.63 14.47
CA GLN A 95 -4.46 1.20 15.59
C GLN A 95 -5.14 2.52 15.21
N ILE A 96 -4.43 3.41 14.50
CA ILE A 96 -5.01 4.67 14.02
C ILE A 96 -6.20 4.40 13.09
N HIS A 97 -6.11 3.39 12.21
CA HIS A 97 -7.21 3.03 11.32
C HIS A 97 -8.45 2.56 12.08
N PHE A 98 -8.27 1.85 13.20
CA PHE A 98 -9.40 1.49 14.09
C PHE A 98 -10.10 2.73 14.65
N TYR A 99 -9.35 3.64 15.27
CA TYR A 99 -9.93 4.87 15.86
C TYR A 99 -10.51 5.84 14.81
N ARG A 100 -10.10 5.71 13.54
CA ARG A 100 -10.66 6.47 12.41
C ARG A 100 -11.89 5.81 11.78
N GLY A 101 -12.36 4.68 12.32
CA GLY A 101 -13.54 3.97 11.81
C GLY A 101 -13.35 3.37 10.42
N VAL A 102 -12.10 3.06 10.03
CA VAL A 102 -11.83 2.47 8.72
C VAL A 102 -12.41 1.07 8.66
N ASN A 103 -13.14 0.75 7.58
CA ASN A 103 -13.70 -0.57 7.37
C ASN A 103 -12.59 -1.62 7.18
N PHE A 104 -12.54 -2.59 8.09
CA PHE A 104 -11.56 -3.68 8.13
C PHE A 104 -11.91 -4.85 7.19
N GLY A 105 -12.28 -4.55 5.94
CA GLY A 105 -12.51 -5.57 4.91
C GLY A 105 -11.20 -6.19 4.46
N ALA A 106 -11.02 -7.51 4.58
CA ALA A 106 -9.80 -8.20 4.17
C ALA A 106 -9.41 -7.92 2.70
N ASP A 107 -10.40 -7.72 1.85
CA ASP A 107 -10.32 -7.33 0.44
C ASP A 107 -9.73 -5.92 0.25
N ASN A 108 -10.01 -4.95 1.12
CA ASN A 108 -9.43 -3.60 1.05
C ASN A 108 -7.89 -3.65 1.16
N TRP A 109 -7.38 -4.32 2.19
CA TRP A 109 -5.95 -4.45 2.44
C TRP A 109 -5.24 -5.22 1.32
N LEU A 110 -5.87 -6.28 0.81
CA LEU A 110 -5.34 -7.05 -0.30
C LEU A 110 -5.34 -6.25 -1.60
N THR A 111 -6.35 -5.41 -1.84
CA THR A 111 -6.39 -4.51 -3.00
C THR A 111 -5.27 -3.49 -2.91
N PHE A 112 -5.08 -2.86 -1.75
CA PHE A 112 -3.97 -1.93 -1.52
C PHE A 112 -2.60 -2.59 -1.75
N LYS A 113 -2.41 -3.81 -1.23
CA LYS A 113 -1.21 -4.62 -1.49
C LYS A 113 -0.94 -4.75 -2.99
N LYS A 114 -1.91 -5.31 -3.71
CA LYS A 114 -1.79 -5.66 -5.13
C LYS A 114 -1.48 -4.41 -5.96
N VAL A 115 -2.25 -3.34 -5.76
CA VAL A 115 -2.03 -2.05 -6.43
C VAL A 115 -0.62 -1.52 -6.15
N THR A 116 -0.18 -1.55 -4.89
CA THR A 116 1.16 -1.04 -4.53
C THR A 116 2.26 -1.84 -5.21
N VAL A 117 2.19 -3.18 -5.15
CA VAL A 117 3.18 -4.05 -5.81
C VAL A 117 3.19 -3.77 -7.30
N GLU A 118 2.04 -3.84 -7.97
CA GLU A 118 1.93 -3.64 -9.41
C GLU A 118 2.46 -2.29 -9.87
N ILE A 119 2.07 -1.21 -9.20
CA ILE A 119 2.48 0.16 -9.56
C ILE A 119 3.99 0.36 -9.34
N VAL A 120 4.55 -0.13 -8.23
CA VAL A 120 5.98 0.05 -7.95
C VAL A 120 6.88 -0.84 -8.80
N THR A 121 6.40 -2.03 -9.19
CA THR A 121 7.14 -2.93 -10.08
C THR A 121 6.93 -2.65 -11.56
N SER A 122 6.00 -1.75 -11.92
CA SER A 122 5.80 -1.36 -13.30
C SER A 122 7.00 -0.58 -13.82
N ASP A 123 7.55 -1.01 -14.96
CA ASP A 123 8.69 -0.36 -15.63
C ASP A 123 8.25 0.94 -16.32
N GLY A 124 7.75 1.92 -15.57
CA GLY A 124 7.75 3.35 -15.95
C GLY A 124 7.22 3.77 -17.32
N GLY A 125 6.44 2.94 -18.00
CA GLY A 125 6.20 3.06 -19.43
C GLY A 125 4.75 2.78 -19.75
N SER A 126 4.03 3.87 -20.03
CA SER A 126 2.67 3.95 -20.58
C SER A 126 1.56 4.11 -19.54
N SER A 127 1.40 5.36 -19.11
CA SER A 127 0.07 5.95 -18.95
C SER A 127 -0.66 5.88 -20.28
N SER A 128 -1.35 4.77 -20.53
CA SER A 128 -2.55 4.80 -21.36
C SER A 128 -3.62 4.07 -20.58
N SER A 129 -4.67 4.79 -20.22
CA SER A 129 -5.99 4.22 -19.98
C SER A 129 -6.24 3.15 -21.03
N SER A 130 -6.05 1.89 -20.65
CA SER A 130 -6.29 0.74 -21.50
C SER A 130 -7.08 -0.22 -20.64
N THR A 131 -8.35 -0.28 -20.97
CA THR A 131 -9.24 -1.40 -20.67
C THR A 131 -8.44 -2.68 -20.74
N ILE A 132 -8.44 -3.40 -19.62
CA ILE A 132 -7.73 -4.66 -19.42
C ILE A 132 -8.16 -5.62 -20.55
N ASP A 133 -7.32 -5.78 -21.57
CA ASP A 133 -7.44 -6.90 -22.51
C ASP A 133 -6.66 -8.07 -21.92
N LEU A 134 -7.39 -9.08 -21.45
CA LEU A 134 -6.88 -10.30 -20.82
C LEU A 134 -6.07 -11.20 -21.78
N LYS A 135 -5.60 -10.69 -22.93
CA LYS A 135 -4.97 -11.46 -24.01
C LYS A 135 -3.53 -11.08 -24.35
N SER A 136 -2.92 -10.07 -23.73
CA SER A 136 -1.47 -9.88 -23.87
C SER A 136 -0.74 -10.75 -22.85
N ILE A 137 -0.32 -11.94 -23.28
CA ILE A 137 0.58 -12.81 -22.51
C ILE A 137 1.87 -12.02 -22.24
N PRO A 138 2.16 -11.62 -20.99
CA PRO A 138 3.48 -11.08 -20.66
C PRO A 138 4.48 -12.20 -20.91
N SER A 139 5.66 -11.86 -21.46
CA SER A 139 6.77 -12.80 -21.67
C SER A 139 6.83 -13.85 -20.56
N LEU A 140 6.61 -15.13 -20.92
CA LEU A 140 6.33 -16.26 -20.01
C LEU A 140 7.42 -16.53 -18.95
N PHE A 141 8.52 -15.79 -18.99
CA PHE A 141 9.56 -15.80 -17.96
C PHE A 141 9.93 -14.34 -17.65
N PRO A 142 9.54 -13.82 -16.47
CA PRO A 142 10.15 -12.60 -15.96
C PRO A 142 11.66 -12.84 -15.86
N SER A 143 12.48 -11.84 -16.18
CA SER A 143 13.90 -11.92 -15.85
C SER A 143 14.05 -12.25 -14.36
N SER A 144 15.09 -13.01 -13.99
CA SER A 144 15.32 -13.40 -12.59
C SER A 144 15.31 -12.17 -11.66
N SER A 145 15.85 -11.04 -12.14
CA SER A 145 15.81 -9.75 -11.48
C SER A 145 14.38 -9.23 -11.23
N ASN A 146 13.48 -9.30 -12.23
CA ASN A 146 12.10 -8.85 -12.08
C ASN A 146 11.31 -9.76 -11.12
N THR A 147 11.60 -11.07 -11.13
CA THR A 147 11.00 -12.02 -10.18
C THR A 147 11.39 -11.70 -8.74
N VAL A 148 12.68 -11.44 -8.47
CA VAL A 148 13.17 -11.10 -7.12
C VAL A 148 12.54 -9.80 -6.62
N VAL A 149 12.40 -8.79 -7.49
CA VAL A 149 11.73 -7.52 -7.15
C VAL A 149 10.27 -7.77 -6.74
N ILE A 150 9.50 -8.49 -7.55
CA ILE A 150 8.09 -8.78 -7.27
C ILE A 150 7.95 -9.57 -5.97
N VAL A 151 8.74 -10.63 -5.79
CA VAL A 151 8.73 -11.46 -4.58
C VAL A 151 9.10 -10.63 -3.34
N GLY A 152 10.10 -9.75 -3.45
CA GLY A 152 10.50 -8.85 -2.39
C GLY A 152 9.36 -7.91 -1.96
N TRP A 153 8.71 -7.25 -2.92
CA TRP A 153 7.55 -6.38 -2.65
C TRP A 153 6.36 -7.15 -2.09
N GLU A 154 6.07 -8.32 -2.61
CA GLU A 154 5.01 -9.22 -2.12
C GLU A 154 5.24 -9.58 -0.64
N LYS A 155 6.46 -9.99 -0.27
CA LYS A 155 6.82 -10.29 1.12
C LYS A 155 6.77 -9.05 2.00
N PHE A 156 7.35 -7.94 1.55
CA PHE A 156 7.39 -6.69 2.29
C PHE A 156 5.98 -6.18 2.61
N MET A 157 5.12 -6.03 1.59
CA MET A 157 3.76 -5.53 1.79
C MET A 157 2.88 -6.51 2.56
N SER A 158 3.10 -7.83 2.41
CA SER A 158 2.44 -8.82 3.28
C SER A 158 2.80 -8.62 4.75
N SER A 159 4.07 -8.30 5.02
CA SER A 159 4.53 -8.02 6.38
C SER A 159 3.90 -6.76 6.94
N VAL A 160 3.90 -5.67 6.18
CA VAL A 160 3.23 -4.41 6.56
C VAL A 160 1.75 -4.64 6.88
N ILE A 161 1.00 -5.29 6.00
CA ILE A 161 -0.43 -5.52 6.19
C ILE A 161 -0.70 -6.42 7.38
N ARG A 162 0.11 -7.46 7.61
CA ARG A 162 -0.04 -8.33 8.78
C ARG A 162 0.05 -7.51 10.08
N GLU A 163 1.02 -6.61 10.17
CA GLU A 163 1.23 -5.81 11.38
C GLU A 163 0.15 -4.74 11.54
N MET A 164 -0.28 -4.08 10.45
CA MET A 164 -1.43 -3.17 10.49
C MET A 164 -2.70 -3.91 10.94
N LYS A 165 -2.95 -5.10 10.41
CA LYS A 165 -4.08 -5.96 10.82
C LYS A 165 -3.99 -6.32 12.30
N ARG A 166 -2.81 -6.70 12.79
CA ARG A 166 -2.60 -6.98 14.22
C ARG A 166 -2.94 -5.75 15.07
N GLY A 167 -2.42 -4.57 14.71
CA GLY A 167 -2.69 -3.32 15.44
C GLY A 167 -4.17 -2.96 15.48
N PHE A 168 -4.86 -3.10 14.35
CA PHE A 168 -6.29 -2.85 14.28
C PHE A 168 -7.09 -3.79 15.17
N LEU A 169 -6.85 -5.10 15.06
CA LEU A 169 -7.58 -6.13 15.81
C LEU A 169 -7.30 -6.09 17.31
N ASP A 170 -6.09 -5.68 17.71
CA ASP A 170 -5.74 -5.52 19.12
C ASP A 170 -6.54 -4.38 19.76
N GLU A 171 -6.75 -3.26 19.05
CA GLU A 171 -7.62 -2.18 19.53
C GLU A 171 -9.09 -2.61 19.56
N ALA A 172 -9.57 -3.29 18.53
CA ALA A 172 -10.93 -3.82 18.51
C ALA A 172 -11.20 -4.72 19.72
N ARG A 173 -10.30 -5.66 20.02
CA ARG A 173 -10.44 -6.55 21.19
C ARG A 173 -10.44 -5.80 22.52
N ARG A 174 -9.55 -4.83 22.70
CA ARG A 174 -9.51 -4.00 23.93
C ARG A 174 -10.82 -3.28 24.15
N ASN A 175 -11.34 -2.63 23.11
CA ASN A 175 -12.58 -1.85 23.21
C ASN A 175 -13.83 -2.74 23.37
N CYS A 176 -13.83 -3.98 22.87
CA CYS A 176 -14.90 -4.94 23.17
C CYS A 176 -14.90 -5.39 24.64
N HIS A 177 -13.74 -5.66 25.23
CA HIS A 177 -13.63 -6.06 26.64
C HIS A 177 -13.93 -4.93 27.62
N ASP A 178 -13.67 -3.68 27.24
CA ASP A 178 -14.03 -2.49 28.02
C ASP A 178 -15.55 -2.26 28.07
N GLU A 179 -16.32 -2.78 27.11
CA GLU A 179 -17.80 -2.74 27.16
C GLU A 179 -18.39 -3.85 28.04
N GLU A 180 -17.79 -5.04 28.06
CA GLU A 180 -18.24 -6.16 28.90
C GLU A 180 -18.02 -5.93 30.41
N THR A 181 -17.03 -5.12 30.78
CA THR A 181 -16.69 -4.81 32.18
C THR A 181 -17.43 -3.60 32.76
N ARG A 182 -18.30 -2.95 31.96
CA ARG A 182 -19.10 -1.78 32.37
C ARG A 182 -20.50 -2.13 32.87
N PHE A 183 -20.81 -3.41 33.05
CA PHE A 183 -22.09 -3.90 33.58
C PHE A 183 -21.91 -4.66 34.90
#